data_AF-A0AA39KWB9-F1
#
_entry.id   AF-A0AA39KWB9-F1
#
_cell.length_a   1.000
_cell.length_b   1.000
_cell.length_c   1.000
_cell.angle_alpha   90.00
_cell.angle_beta   90.00
_cell.angle_gamma   90.00
#
_symmetry.space_group_name_H-M   'P 1'
#
loop_
_entity.id
_entity.type
_entity.pdbx_description
1 polymer ?
#
loop_
_entity_poly.entity_id
_entity_poly.type
_entity_poly.pdbx_seq_one_letter_code
_entity_poly.pdbx_strand_id
1 'polypeptide(L)'
;MNEINTFNDRPQTPDENNCCGNGCNPCIFDIHKQLLDKWNKKESIQRSERKNLLEPLSYKLFFIEEIKNINSDYVIIYLKYKDRYDSNGNIFLNAGEHVVINILSWSKPFTPIAWTNDTLTLLVRVYFNGVNTNKLKNIELNTEVRVRGPYGDFRYSRNTFKKIIMFGIGSGVAALYPIAKSIVNDELDETRIHLNLGFQSVDQVPLKQELKLLTDYWNVNCTIYITQKDKIQSLNGIYIIYEKINERIFKSVVDKYLYETTLILICGNDNFNKSLETWSKKYCHTNYHVFK
;
A
#
# COMPACT_ATOMS: atom_id res chain seq x y z
N MET A 1 -11.98 -44.38 5.94
CA MET A 1 -12.84 -43.22 5.62
C MET A 1 -12.72 -42.26 6.79
N ASN A 2 -11.80 -41.30 6.70
CA ASN A 2 -11.71 -40.25 7.72
C ASN A 2 -12.62 -39.12 7.28
N GLU A 3 -13.76 -38.98 7.96
CA GLU A 3 -14.58 -37.78 7.86
C GLU A 3 -13.75 -36.59 8.33
N ILE A 4 -13.29 -35.78 7.38
CA ILE A 4 -12.71 -34.47 7.66
C ILE A 4 -13.84 -33.66 8.28
N ASN A 5 -13.67 -33.29 9.54
CA ASN A 5 -14.63 -32.50 10.30
C ASN A 5 -14.72 -31.09 9.71
N THR A 6 -15.56 -30.92 8.68
CA THR A 6 -15.69 -29.70 7.86
C THR A 6 -16.28 -28.50 8.63
N PHE A 7 -16.71 -28.70 9.89
CA PHE A 7 -17.25 -27.64 10.74
C PHE A 7 -16.19 -26.70 11.34
N ASN A 8 -14.94 -27.15 11.50
CA ASN A 8 -13.90 -26.36 12.19
C ASN A 8 -13.19 -25.31 11.33
N ASP A 9 -13.41 -25.30 10.01
CA ASP A 9 -12.74 -24.38 9.08
C ASP A 9 -13.63 -23.21 8.62
N ARG A 10 -14.86 -23.09 9.16
CA ARG A 10 -15.75 -21.97 8.82
C ARG A 10 -15.18 -20.65 9.34
N PRO A 11 -15.07 -19.60 8.50
CA PRO A 11 -14.69 -18.26 8.93
C PRO A 11 -15.56 -17.76 10.10
N GLN A 12 -14.91 -17.44 11.23
CA GLN A 12 -15.58 -16.94 12.42
C GLN A 12 -16.18 -15.56 12.13
N THR A 13 -17.43 -15.35 12.56
CA THR A 13 -18.10 -14.06 12.43
C THR A 13 -17.39 -13.02 13.30
N PRO A 14 -16.92 -11.90 12.73
CA PRO A 14 -16.31 -10.83 13.49
C PRO A 14 -17.31 -10.17 14.46
N ASP A 15 -16.80 -9.66 15.58
CA ASP A 15 -17.59 -8.85 16.51
C ASP A 15 -17.88 -7.47 15.90
N GLU A 16 -19.03 -6.87 16.23
CA GLU A 16 -19.38 -5.49 15.83
C GLU A 16 -18.33 -4.47 16.24
N ASN A 17 -17.68 -4.68 17.39
CA ASN A 17 -16.58 -3.84 17.87
C ASN A 17 -15.30 -3.95 17.02
N ASN A 18 -15.20 -4.95 16.14
CA ASN A 18 -14.10 -5.06 15.19
C ASN A 18 -14.31 -4.20 13.94
N CYS A 19 -15.53 -3.67 13.74
CA CYS A 19 -15.83 -2.72 12.68
C CYS A 19 -15.24 -1.33 12.99
N CYS A 20 -14.62 -0.69 11.99
CA CYS A 20 -14.03 0.64 12.15
C CYS A 20 -15.07 1.76 12.33
N GLY A 21 -16.36 1.52 12.04
CA GLY A 21 -17.44 2.51 12.06
C GLY A 21 -17.30 3.66 11.06
N ASN A 22 -16.24 3.67 10.24
CA ASN A 22 -15.80 4.81 9.44
C ASN A 22 -15.99 4.58 7.93
N GLY A 23 -16.88 3.67 7.52
CA GLY A 23 -17.15 3.39 6.10
C GLY A 23 -15.93 2.83 5.34
N CYS A 24 -15.05 2.07 5.99
CA CYS A 24 -13.90 1.43 5.36
C CYS A 24 -14.37 0.47 4.24
N ASN A 25 -13.69 0.44 3.09
CA ASN A 25 -13.97 -0.50 2.00
C ASN A 25 -12.68 -1.25 1.59
N PRO A 26 -12.60 -2.58 1.77
CA PRO A 26 -13.64 -3.44 2.32
C PRO A 26 -13.77 -3.31 3.86
N CYS A 27 -14.99 -3.40 4.38
CA CYS A 27 -15.26 -3.54 5.81
C CYS A 27 -14.89 -4.96 6.30
N ILE A 28 -14.70 -5.14 7.61
CA ILE A 28 -14.47 -6.47 8.18
C ILE A 28 -15.58 -7.46 7.84
N PHE A 29 -16.83 -7.00 7.78
CA PHE A 29 -17.97 -7.81 7.38
C PHE A 29 -17.99 -8.13 5.89
N ASP A 30 -17.47 -7.25 5.03
CA ASP A 30 -17.31 -7.54 3.60
C ASP A 30 -16.27 -8.65 3.40
N ILE A 31 -15.15 -8.58 4.12
CA ILE A 31 -14.13 -9.63 4.10
C ILE A 31 -14.69 -10.94 4.64
N HIS A 32 -15.40 -10.91 5.76
CA HIS A 32 -16.03 -12.12 6.32
C HIS A 32 -17.02 -12.75 5.34
N LYS A 33 -17.87 -11.95 4.70
CA LYS A 33 -18.79 -12.42 3.66
C LYS A 33 -18.04 -13.07 2.50
N GLN A 34 -16.99 -12.44 1.99
CA GLN A 34 -16.16 -13.02 0.91
C GLN A 34 -15.52 -14.36 1.32
N LEU A 35 -15.01 -14.45 2.56
CA LEU A 35 -14.42 -15.67 3.08
C LEU A 35 -15.48 -16.78 3.25
N LEU A 36 -16.67 -16.43 3.73
CA LEU A 36 -17.80 -17.36 3.82
C LEU A 36 -18.24 -17.84 2.44
N ASP A 37 -18.33 -16.96 1.44
CA ASP A 37 -18.71 -17.32 0.08
C ASP A 37 -17.70 -18.30 -0.53
N LYS A 38 -16.40 -18.08 -0.33
CA LYS A 38 -15.34 -19.02 -0.76
C LYS A 38 -15.45 -20.37 -0.06
N TRP A 39 -15.65 -20.35 1.26
CA TRP A 39 -15.83 -21.56 2.07
C TRP A 39 -17.06 -22.36 1.63
N ASN A 40 -18.21 -21.69 1.42
CA ASN A 40 -19.45 -22.31 0.95
C ASN A 40 -19.30 -22.95 -0.43
N LYS A 41 -18.54 -22.33 -1.33
CA LYS A 41 -18.27 -22.86 -2.67
C LYS A 41 -17.28 -24.04 -2.69
N LYS A 42 -16.71 -24.41 -1.53
CA LYS A 42 -15.58 -25.35 -1.43
C LYS A 42 -14.44 -25.00 -2.39
N GLU A 43 -14.32 -23.72 -2.78
CA GLU A 43 -13.14 -23.24 -3.47
C GLU A 43 -11.99 -23.49 -2.50
N SER A 44 -10.95 -24.18 -2.97
CA SER A 44 -9.74 -24.31 -2.19
C SER A 44 -9.26 -22.88 -1.91
N ILE A 45 -9.48 -22.38 -0.70
CA ILE A 45 -8.65 -21.32 -0.17
C ILE A 45 -7.27 -21.93 -0.30
N GLN A 46 -6.45 -21.43 -1.23
CA GLN A 46 -5.04 -21.79 -1.29
C GLN A 46 -4.47 -21.33 0.05
N ARG A 47 -4.58 -22.18 1.07
CA ARG A 47 -3.84 -22.07 2.31
C ARG A 47 -2.40 -22.18 1.83
N SER A 48 -1.72 -21.04 1.75
CA SER A 48 -0.27 -20.99 1.75
C SER A 48 0.19 -22.05 2.75
N GLU A 49 1.02 -23.00 2.32
CA GLU A 49 1.63 -24.00 3.21
C GLU A 49 2.37 -23.33 4.38
N ARG A 50 2.71 -22.05 4.23
CA ARG A 50 3.27 -21.19 5.26
C ARG A 50 2.15 -20.48 6.04
N LYS A 51 2.09 -20.75 7.34
CA LYS A 51 1.22 -20.03 8.28
C LYS A 51 1.69 -18.57 8.38
N ASN A 52 0.84 -17.63 7.96
CA ASN A 52 1.08 -16.19 8.14
C ASN A 52 0.72 -15.78 9.57
N LEU A 53 1.56 -14.96 10.19
CA LEU A 53 1.29 -14.39 11.51
C LEU A 53 0.04 -13.50 11.49
N LEU A 54 -0.14 -12.73 10.42
CA LEU A 54 -1.29 -11.84 10.27
C LEU A 54 -2.50 -12.63 9.76
N GLU A 55 -3.67 -12.34 10.35
CA GLU A 55 -4.94 -12.94 9.96
C GLU A 55 -5.97 -11.85 9.58
N PRO A 56 -6.77 -12.03 8.51
CA PRO A 56 -7.72 -11.01 8.07
C PRO A 56 -8.85 -10.71 9.07
N LEU A 57 -9.20 -11.64 9.95
CA LEU A 57 -10.32 -11.50 10.89
C LEU A 57 -9.87 -11.37 12.36
N SER A 58 -8.56 -11.46 12.64
CA SER A 58 -8.03 -11.48 14.01
C SER A 58 -6.89 -10.49 14.17
N TYR A 59 -6.96 -9.67 15.22
CA TYR A 59 -5.91 -8.72 15.56
C TYR A 59 -4.76 -9.41 16.30
N LYS A 60 -3.53 -9.13 15.87
CA LYS A 60 -2.29 -9.45 16.58
C LYS A 60 -1.73 -8.19 17.25
N LEU A 61 -1.03 -8.35 18.37
CA LEU A 61 -0.49 -7.25 19.15
C LEU A 61 0.93 -6.89 18.72
N PHE A 62 1.09 -5.66 18.26
CA PHE A 62 2.37 -5.02 17.93
C PHE A 62 2.63 -3.85 18.88
N PHE A 63 3.88 -3.40 18.89
CA PHE A 63 4.36 -2.32 19.73
C PHE A 63 5.10 -1.30 18.87
N ILE A 64 4.94 -0.03 19.18
CA ILE A 64 5.69 1.04 18.51
C ILE A 64 7.14 0.98 19.00
N GLU A 65 8.03 0.49 18.15
CA GLU A 65 9.46 0.41 18.44
C GLU A 65 10.15 1.75 18.21
N GLU A 66 9.78 2.45 17.13
CA GLU A 66 10.36 3.74 16.76
C GLU A 66 9.35 4.59 15.97
N ILE A 67 9.45 5.92 16.12
CA ILE A 67 8.78 6.91 15.28
C ILE A 67 9.83 7.87 14.72
N LYS A 68 9.94 7.93 13.39
CA LYS A 68 10.87 8.82 12.69
C LYS A 68 10.13 9.92 11.96
N ASN A 69 10.38 11.18 12.33
CA ASN A 69 9.84 12.33 11.60
C ASN A 69 10.53 12.47 10.24
N ILE A 70 9.74 12.59 9.16
CA ILE A 70 10.27 12.75 7.79
C ILE A 70 10.18 14.21 7.34
N ASN A 71 9.01 14.82 7.52
CA ASN A 71 8.75 16.25 7.28
C ASN A 71 7.52 16.68 8.08
N SER A 72 6.93 17.84 7.78
CA SER A 72 5.72 18.34 8.46
C SER A 72 4.52 17.41 8.32
N ASP A 73 4.46 16.66 7.22
CA ASP A 73 3.29 15.91 6.77
C ASP A 73 3.43 14.40 6.95
N TYR A 74 4.64 13.88 7.19
CA TYR A 74 4.89 12.45 7.22
C TYR A 74 5.79 12.02 8.38
N VAL A 75 5.43 10.88 8.96
CA VAL A 75 6.23 10.11 9.89
C VAL A 75 6.35 8.67 9.42
N ILE A 76 7.46 8.01 9.75
CA ILE A 76 7.59 6.57 9.66
C ILE A 76 7.36 5.99 11.06
N ILE A 77 6.50 4.99 11.16
CA ILE A 77 6.25 4.24 12.39
C ILE A 77 6.75 2.81 12.18
N TYR A 78 7.60 2.35 13.10
CA TYR A 78 8.10 0.98 13.15
C TYR A 78 7.29 0.20 14.18
N LEU A 79 6.60 -0.83 13.72
CA LEU A 79 5.83 -1.73 14.55
C LEU A 79 6.56 -3.05 14.69
N LYS A 80 6.67 -3.54 15.92
CA LYS A 80 7.30 -4.82 16.23
C LYS A 80 6.34 -5.76 16.94
N TYR A 81 6.31 -7.00 16.49
CA TYR A 81 5.56 -8.06 17.14
C TYR A 81 6.24 -8.48 18.45
N LYS A 82 5.47 -8.62 19.53
CA LYS A 82 6.01 -8.78 20.90
C LYS A 82 6.43 -10.21 21.23
N ASP A 83 5.83 -11.21 20.59
CA ASP A 83 5.95 -12.58 21.08
C ASP A 83 7.26 -13.23 20.64
N ARG A 84 8.30 -13.07 21.47
CA ARG A 84 9.60 -13.71 21.28
C ARG A 84 9.56 -15.22 21.61
N TYR A 85 8.46 -15.72 22.18
CA TYR A 85 8.33 -17.09 22.65
C TYR A 85 7.39 -17.95 21.80
N ASP A 86 6.50 -17.36 20.99
CA ASP A 86 5.77 -18.06 19.93
C ASP A 86 6.47 -17.87 18.56
N SER A 87 7.59 -18.60 18.39
CA SER A 87 8.48 -18.56 17.22
C SER A 87 7.87 -19.11 15.92
N ASN A 88 6.55 -19.25 15.82
CA ASN A 88 5.89 -19.95 14.73
C ASN A 88 5.15 -19.04 13.73
N GLY A 89 5.12 -17.72 13.96
CA GLY A 89 4.48 -16.78 13.05
C GLY A 89 5.50 -15.95 12.28
N ASN A 90 5.59 -16.14 10.96
CA ASN A 90 6.28 -15.20 10.07
C ASN A 90 5.24 -14.28 9.42
N ILE A 91 5.52 -12.98 9.39
CA ILE A 91 4.77 -12.03 8.57
C ILE A 91 5.10 -12.30 7.10
N PHE A 92 4.08 -12.64 6.32
CA PHE A 92 4.15 -12.70 4.86
C PHE A 92 3.22 -11.65 4.27
N LEU A 93 3.77 -10.75 3.45
CA LEU A 93 3.02 -9.71 2.75
C LEU A 93 3.52 -9.65 1.31
N ASN A 94 2.60 -9.40 0.39
CA ASN A 94 2.93 -9.02 -0.98
C ASN A 94 3.00 -7.50 -1.09
N ALA A 95 3.85 -6.99 -1.98
CA ALA A 95 3.91 -5.56 -2.26
C ALA A 95 2.56 -5.04 -2.77
N GLY A 96 2.06 -3.96 -2.15
CA GLY A 96 0.74 -3.39 -2.43
C GLY A 96 -0.38 -3.91 -1.52
N GLU A 97 -0.16 -4.97 -0.74
CA GLU A 97 -1.09 -5.37 0.32
C GLU A 97 -1.04 -4.38 1.49
N HIS A 98 -2.15 -4.25 2.21
CA HIS A 98 -2.27 -3.37 3.36
C HIS A 98 -2.73 -4.13 4.60
N VAL A 99 -2.51 -3.50 5.75
CA VAL A 99 -2.96 -3.98 7.07
C VAL A 99 -3.91 -2.96 7.66
N VAL A 100 -4.82 -3.40 8.52
CA VAL A 100 -5.63 -2.50 9.35
C VAL A 100 -4.99 -2.44 10.73
N ILE A 101 -4.62 -1.22 11.15
CA ILE A 101 -4.19 -0.97 12.52
C ILE A 101 -5.37 -0.42 13.32
N ASN A 102 -5.51 -0.88 14.56
CA ASN A 102 -6.40 -0.34 15.58
C ASN A 102 -5.55 0.16 16.75
N ILE A 103 -5.69 1.44 17.05
CA ILE A 103 -4.91 2.12 18.08
C ILE A 103 -5.70 3.31 18.61
N LEU A 104 -5.77 3.47 19.93
CA LEU A 104 -6.58 4.52 20.59
C LEU A 104 -8.04 4.56 20.07
N SER A 105 -8.65 3.39 19.88
CA SER A 105 -10.01 3.22 19.31
C SER A 105 -10.17 3.74 17.88
N TRP A 106 -9.06 4.00 17.18
CA TRP A 106 -9.04 4.41 15.77
C TRP A 106 -8.54 3.26 14.89
N SER A 107 -9.37 2.84 13.93
CA SER A 107 -9.03 1.79 12.97
C SER A 107 -8.86 2.36 11.57
N LYS A 108 -7.69 2.18 10.95
CA LYS A 108 -7.45 2.57 9.54
C LYS A 108 -6.51 1.61 8.80
N PRO A 109 -6.71 1.46 7.47
CA PRO A 109 -5.80 0.72 6.63
C PRO A 109 -4.51 1.52 6.40
N PHE A 110 -3.38 0.81 6.36
CA PHE A 110 -2.06 1.32 5.98
C PHE A 110 -1.34 0.28 5.13
N THR A 111 -0.71 0.71 4.04
CA THR A 111 0.20 -0.14 3.27
C THR A 111 1.59 -0.08 3.89
N PRO A 112 2.15 -1.21 4.37
CA PRO A 112 3.53 -1.25 4.83
C PRO A 112 4.50 -0.93 3.69
N ILE A 113 5.45 -0.03 3.94
CA ILE A 113 6.49 0.33 2.97
C ILE A 113 7.70 -0.63 3.03
N ALA A 114 7.82 -1.37 4.12
CA ALA A 114 8.77 -2.45 4.34
C ALA A 114 8.25 -3.35 5.47
N TRP A 115 8.73 -4.60 5.51
CA TRP A 115 8.41 -5.57 6.55
C TRP A 115 9.51 -6.62 6.65
N THR A 116 9.58 -7.27 7.81
CA THR A 116 10.39 -8.48 8.05
C THR A 116 9.47 -9.61 8.51
N ASN A 117 10.01 -10.64 9.16
CA ASN A 117 9.19 -11.69 9.77
C ASN A 117 8.42 -11.22 11.01
N ASP A 118 8.88 -10.18 11.71
CA ASP A 118 8.26 -9.69 12.96
C ASP A 118 8.02 -8.17 13.00
N THR A 119 8.46 -7.42 11.98
CA THR A 119 8.27 -5.96 11.91
C THR A 119 7.49 -5.47 10.70
N LEU A 120 6.79 -4.35 10.88
CA LEU A 120 6.13 -3.58 9.83
C LEU A 120 6.61 -2.12 9.89
N THR A 121 6.96 -1.55 8.74
CA THR A 121 7.31 -0.13 8.61
C THR A 121 6.18 0.58 7.87
N LEU A 122 5.54 1.57 8.51
CA LEU A 122 4.41 2.30 7.95
C LEU A 122 4.79 3.76 7.67
N LEU A 123 4.52 4.24 6.46
CA LEU A 123 4.55 5.67 6.14
C LEU A 123 3.18 6.29 6.45
N VAL A 124 3.11 7.14 7.46
CA VAL A 124 1.86 7.74 7.91
C VAL A 124 1.84 9.22 7.57
N ARG A 125 0.80 9.64 6.84
CA ARG A 125 0.54 11.05 6.60
C ARG A 125 -0.18 11.68 7.80
N VAL A 126 0.43 12.71 8.37
CA VAL A 126 -0.13 13.56 9.42
C VAL A 126 -0.87 14.72 8.77
N TYR A 127 -2.14 14.89 9.14
CA TYR A 127 -2.96 16.00 8.66
C TYR A 127 -3.01 17.04 9.77
N PHE A 128 -2.86 18.32 9.43
CA PHE A 128 -2.88 19.42 10.42
C PHE A 128 -4.09 19.35 11.37
N ASN A 129 -5.30 19.11 10.82
CA ASN A 129 -6.54 18.94 11.59
C ASN A 129 -6.88 17.46 11.90
N GLY A 130 -5.96 16.52 11.64
CA GLY A 130 -6.19 15.09 11.83
C GLY A 130 -5.99 14.68 13.28
N VAL A 131 -7.07 14.63 14.08
CA VAL A 131 -6.99 14.28 15.51
C VAL A 131 -6.20 13.00 15.76
N ASN A 132 -6.47 11.93 14.99
CA ASN A 132 -5.86 10.63 15.24
C ASN A 132 -4.44 10.50 14.68
N THR A 133 -4.15 11.09 13.52
CA THR A 133 -2.78 11.05 12.97
C THR A 133 -1.83 11.98 13.74
N ASN A 134 -2.32 13.08 14.29
CA ASN A 134 -1.56 13.91 15.23
C ASN A 134 -1.28 13.19 16.55
N LYS A 135 -2.25 12.44 17.09
CA LYS A 135 -2.02 11.57 18.26
C LYS A 135 -0.94 10.53 17.97
N LEU A 136 -1.00 9.89 16.80
CA LEU A 136 0.01 8.91 16.38
C LEU A 136 1.42 9.49 16.23
N LYS A 137 1.54 10.74 15.78
CA LYS A 137 2.85 11.39 15.66
C LYS A 137 3.57 11.52 17.01
N ASN A 138 2.83 11.67 18.10
CA ASN A 138 3.37 11.95 19.44
C ASN A 138 3.11 10.82 20.44
N ILE A 139 2.77 9.63 19.95
CA ILE A 139 2.42 8.51 20.82
C ILE A 139 3.69 7.92 21.46
N GLU A 140 3.55 7.43 22.68
CA GLU A 140 4.68 6.88 23.43
C GLU A 140 5.20 5.59 22.80
N LEU A 141 6.53 5.40 22.84
CA LEU A 141 7.14 4.14 22.46
C LEU A 141 6.61 3.00 23.34
N ASN A 142 6.58 1.79 22.79
CA ASN A 142 5.95 0.62 23.40
C ASN A 142 4.43 0.73 23.59
N THR A 143 3.76 1.70 22.97
CA THR A 143 2.30 1.68 22.91
C THR A 143 1.81 0.50 22.07
N GLU A 144 0.77 -0.17 22.57
CA GLU A 144 0.12 -1.30 21.88
C GLU A 144 -0.64 -0.86 20.63
N VAL A 145 -0.41 -1.60 19.55
CA VAL A 145 -1.08 -1.45 18.26
C VAL A 145 -1.63 -2.80 17.86
N ARG A 146 -2.95 -2.87 17.65
CA ARG A 146 -3.59 -4.09 17.16
C ARG A 146 -3.53 -4.08 15.64
N VAL A 147 -2.97 -5.11 15.02
CA VAL A 147 -2.80 -5.20 13.56
C VAL A 147 -3.50 -6.45 13.03
N ARG A 148 -4.25 -6.31 11.94
CA ARG A 148 -4.86 -7.43 11.20
C ARG A 148 -4.68 -7.26 9.69
N GLY A 149 -4.79 -8.36 8.95
CA GLY A 149 -4.54 -8.41 7.50
C GLY A 149 -3.81 -9.71 7.12
N PRO A 150 -3.08 -9.74 6.00
CA PRO A 150 -3.10 -8.74 4.92
C PRO A 150 -4.47 -8.62 4.23
N TYR A 151 -4.64 -7.50 3.54
CA TYR A 151 -5.71 -7.25 2.57
C TYR A 151 -5.11 -6.72 1.27
N GLY A 152 -5.86 -6.84 0.18
CA GLY A 152 -5.46 -6.39 -1.15
C GLY A 152 -5.43 -7.55 -2.13
N ASP A 153 -5.96 -7.29 -3.31
CA ASP A 153 -6.11 -8.24 -4.42
C ASP A 153 -5.14 -7.95 -5.57
N PHE A 154 -4.33 -6.89 -5.47
CA PHE A 154 -3.28 -6.64 -6.44
C PHE A 154 -2.30 -7.81 -6.50
N ARG A 155 -2.12 -8.37 -7.70
CA ARG A 155 -1.14 -9.43 -7.96
C ARG A 155 -0.33 -9.03 -9.17
N TYR A 156 0.98 -9.16 -9.02
CA TYR A 156 1.95 -8.98 -10.08
C TYR A 156 2.88 -10.19 -10.07
N SER A 157 3.31 -10.60 -11.25
CA SER A 157 4.33 -11.62 -11.42
C SER A 157 5.37 -11.09 -12.37
N ARG A 158 6.62 -11.43 -12.09
CA ARG A 158 7.80 -11.01 -12.85
C ARG A 158 7.53 -11.03 -14.37
N ASN A 159 7.88 -9.93 -15.05
CA ASN A 159 7.82 -9.79 -16.50
C ASN A 159 6.44 -10.01 -17.17
N THR A 160 5.32 -10.04 -16.41
CA THR A 160 3.97 -10.11 -17.04
C THR A 160 3.60 -8.85 -17.80
N PHE A 161 4.24 -7.73 -17.46
CA PHE A 161 4.12 -6.46 -18.18
C PHE A 161 5.50 -5.96 -18.55
N LYS A 162 5.64 -5.36 -19.74
CA LYS A 162 6.90 -4.70 -20.15
C LYS A 162 7.09 -3.37 -19.44
N LYS A 163 5.99 -2.69 -19.13
CA LYS A 163 5.97 -1.37 -18.49
C LYS A 163 4.92 -1.32 -17.38
N ILE A 164 5.28 -0.74 -16.25
CA ILE A 164 4.35 -0.31 -15.21
C ILE A 164 4.42 1.21 -15.09
N ILE A 165 3.28 1.87 -15.22
CA ILE A 165 3.12 3.32 -15.02
C ILE A 165 2.36 3.50 -13.71
N MET A 166 3.00 4.14 -12.75
CA MET A 166 2.47 4.28 -11.40
C MET A 166 2.07 5.74 -11.16
N PHE A 167 0.80 6.00 -10.89
CA PHE A 167 0.28 7.31 -10.56
C PHE A 167 -0.11 7.39 -9.09
N GLY A 168 0.57 8.24 -8.34
CA GLY A 168 0.38 8.41 -6.91
C GLY A 168 0.16 9.87 -6.52
N ILE A 169 -0.70 10.16 -5.54
CA ILE A 169 -0.70 11.47 -4.87
C ILE A 169 -0.64 11.33 -3.35
N GLY A 170 0.10 12.22 -2.69
CA GLY A 170 0.23 12.21 -1.24
C GLY A 170 0.68 10.85 -0.68
N SER A 171 -0.12 10.27 0.21
CA SER A 171 0.18 8.97 0.84
C SER A 171 0.13 7.78 -0.13
N GLY A 172 -0.38 7.95 -1.36
CA GLY A 172 -0.44 6.89 -2.36
C GLY A 172 0.94 6.33 -2.74
N VAL A 173 2.02 7.08 -2.51
CA VAL A 173 3.39 6.58 -2.65
C VAL A 173 3.67 5.36 -1.75
N ALA A 174 2.99 5.23 -0.60
CA ALA A 174 3.17 4.09 0.30
C ALA A 174 2.74 2.76 -0.35
N ALA A 175 1.76 2.78 -1.25
CA ALA A 175 1.34 1.58 -1.99
C ALA A 175 2.25 1.28 -3.20
N LEU A 176 2.72 2.33 -3.88
CA LEU A 176 3.47 2.20 -5.13
C LEU A 176 4.96 1.89 -4.90
N TYR A 177 5.57 2.51 -3.88
CA TYR A 177 7.00 2.36 -3.59
C TYR A 177 7.41 0.90 -3.34
N PRO A 178 6.69 0.09 -2.52
CA PRO A 178 7.08 -1.30 -2.26
C PRO A 178 7.02 -2.16 -3.52
N ILE A 179 6.09 -1.88 -4.43
CA ILE A 179 5.98 -2.60 -5.71
C ILE A 179 7.20 -2.28 -6.57
N ALA A 180 7.55 -1.00 -6.72
CA ALA A 180 8.73 -0.61 -7.46
C ALA A 180 10.02 -1.19 -6.86
N LYS A 181 10.15 -1.15 -5.53
CA LYS A 181 11.25 -1.76 -4.79
C LYS A 181 11.34 -3.28 -5.02
N SER A 182 10.20 -3.97 -5.02
CA SER A 182 10.17 -5.43 -5.23
C SER A 182 10.67 -5.84 -6.61
N ILE A 183 10.36 -5.04 -7.64
CA ILE A 183 10.80 -5.28 -9.02
C ILE A 183 12.32 -5.06 -9.15
N VAL A 184 12.86 -3.95 -8.63
CA VAL A 184 14.31 -3.69 -8.77
C VAL A 184 15.19 -4.60 -7.91
N ASN A 185 14.62 -5.21 -6.85
CA ASN A 185 15.30 -6.18 -6.02
C ASN A 185 15.32 -7.59 -6.65
N ASP A 186 14.58 -7.80 -7.73
CA ASP A 186 14.55 -9.04 -8.49
C ASP A 186 15.40 -8.88 -9.75
N GLU A 187 16.62 -9.44 -9.73
CA GLU A 187 17.59 -9.32 -10.84
C GLU A 187 17.08 -9.89 -12.18
N LEU A 188 16.03 -10.72 -12.13
CA LEU A 188 15.42 -11.34 -13.31
C LEU A 188 14.18 -10.58 -13.81
N ASP A 189 13.78 -9.51 -13.11
CA ASP A 189 12.65 -8.66 -13.50
C ASP A 189 13.13 -7.46 -14.33
N GLU A 190 12.84 -7.52 -15.63
CA GLU A 190 13.21 -6.49 -16.61
C GLU A 190 12.11 -5.43 -16.78
N THR A 191 11.05 -5.51 -15.97
CA THR A 191 9.90 -4.61 -16.07
C THR A 191 10.33 -3.17 -15.86
N ARG A 192 9.99 -2.31 -16.83
CA ARG A 192 10.28 -0.87 -16.73
C ARG A 192 9.22 -0.18 -15.89
N ILE A 193 9.63 0.77 -15.06
CA ILE A 193 8.76 1.51 -14.15
C ILE A 193 8.79 3.00 -14.49
N HIS A 194 7.64 3.66 -14.40
CA HIS A 194 7.56 5.13 -14.37
C HIS A 194 6.68 5.59 -13.22
N LEU A 195 7.30 6.09 -12.16
CA LEU A 195 6.63 6.72 -11.03
C LEU A 195 6.23 8.15 -11.40
N ASN A 196 4.93 8.46 -11.31
CA ASN A 196 4.32 9.76 -11.54
C ASN A 196 3.62 10.18 -10.24
N LEU A 197 4.33 10.95 -9.39
CA LEU A 197 3.92 11.23 -8.02
C LEU A 197 3.57 12.71 -7.81
N GLY A 198 2.42 13.01 -7.20
CA GLY A 198 1.98 14.39 -6.95
C GLY A 198 2.00 14.81 -5.47
N PHE A 199 2.56 15.98 -5.20
CA PHE A 199 2.63 16.61 -3.86
C PHE A 199 2.36 18.13 -3.95
N GLN A 200 2.10 18.80 -2.81
CA GLN A 200 1.87 20.25 -2.87
C GLN A 200 3.18 21.01 -3.05
N SER A 201 4.23 20.64 -2.31
CA SER A 201 5.57 21.22 -2.40
C SER A 201 6.65 20.12 -2.40
N VAL A 202 7.87 20.48 -2.78
CA VAL A 202 9.01 19.54 -2.75
C VAL A 202 9.32 19.09 -1.32
N ASP A 203 9.13 19.95 -0.32
CA ASP A 203 9.39 19.62 1.09
C ASP A 203 8.44 18.56 1.64
N GLN A 204 7.23 18.47 1.07
CA GLN A 204 6.25 17.44 1.43
C GLN A 204 6.53 16.07 0.82
N VAL A 205 7.43 15.94 -0.16
CA VAL A 205 7.77 14.64 -0.76
C VAL A 205 8.39 13.74 0.32
N PRO A 206 7.75 12.63 0.72
CA PRO A 206 8.36 11.64 1.59
C PRO A 206 9.29 10.74 0.76
N LEU A 207 10.13 9.96 1.45
CA LEU A 207 10.98 8.94 0.82
C LEU A 207 11.91 9.49 -0.30
N LYS A 208 12.35 10.75 -0.21
CA LYS A 208 13.17 11.40 -1.27
C LYS A 208 14.42 10.60 -1.61
N GLN A 209 15.11 10.09 -0.60
CA GLN A 209 16.35 9.33 -0.78
C GLN A 209 16.06 7.98 -1.41
N GLU A 210 15.02 7.30 -0.96
CA GLU A 210 14.60 6.00 -1.46
C GLU A 210 14.10 6.08 -2.90
N LEU A 211 13.33 7.12 -3.25
CA LEU A 211 12.91 7.39 -4.62
C LEU A 211 14.11 7.69 -5.53
N LYS A 212 15.11 8.42 -5.03
CA LYS A 212 16.35 8.68 -5.76
C LYS A 212 17.13 7.38 -5.99
N LEU A 213 17.27 6.53 -4.98
CA LEU A 213 17.94 5.24 -5.12
C LEU A 213 17.23 4.35 -6.14
N LEU A 214 15.89 4.38 -6.19
CA LEU A 214 15.16 3.68 -7.24
C LEU A 214 15.52 4.18 -8.65
N THR A 215 15.75 5.48 -8.83
CA THR A 215 16.13 6.05 -10.15
C THR A 215 17.57 5.76 -10.57
N ASP A 216 18.40 5.18 -9.70
CA ASP A 216 19.74 4.72 -10.09
C ASP A 216 19.66 3.40 -10.90
N TYR A 217 18.51 2.71 -10.89
CA TYR A 217 18.27 1.51 -11.69
C TYR A 217 17.84 1.87 -13.13
N TRP A 218 18.40 1.17 -14.12
CA TRP A 218 18.19 1.44 -15.54
C TRP A 218 16.71 1.35 -15.99
N ASN A 219 15.90 0.57 -15.28
CA ASN A 219 14.50 0.31 -15.60
C ASN A 219 13.54 1.27 -14.88
N VAL A 220 13.99 2.26 -14.09
CA VAL A 220 13.11 3.12 -13.31
C VAL A 220 13.26 4.61 -13.66
N ASN A 221 12.13 5.24 -13.99
CA ASN A 221 12.02 6.70 -14.07
C ASN A 221 11.08 7.22 -12.97
N CYS A 222 11.40 8.39 -12.42
CA CYS A 222 10.53 9.08 -11.48
C CYS A 222 10.28 10.54 -11.90
N THR A 223 9.01 10.93 -11.92
CA THR A 223 8.54 12.29 -12.17
C THR A 223 7.66 12.73 -11.02
N ILE A 224 8.01 13.85 -10.40
CA ILE A 224 7.28 14.48 -9.30
C ILE A 224 6.56 15.73 -9.81
N TYR A 225 5.26 15.80 -9.54
CA TYR A 225 4.36 16.86 -9.91
C TYR A 225 4.05 17.73 -8.68
N ILE A 226 4.37 19.02 -8.74
CA ILE A 226 4.27 19.97 -7.62
C ILE A 226 3.24 21.05 -7.94
N THR A 227 2.26 21.26 -7.05
CA THR A 227 1.19 22.23 -7.29
C THR A 227 1.46 23.64 -6.76
N GLN A 228 2.27 23.78 -5.70
CA GLN A 228 2.67 25.07 -5.14
C GLN A 228 4.04 25.46 -5.70
N LYS A 229 4.11 26.64 -6.30
CA LYS A 229 5.36 27.18 -6.84
C LYS A 229 6.22 27.71 -5.69
N ASP A 230 6.99 26.83 -5.08
CA ASP A 230 8.12 27.23 -4.25
C ASP A 230 9.37 27.52 -5.11
N LYS A 231 10.50 27.81 -4.44
CA LYS A 231 11.82 27.87 -5.08
C LYS A 231 12.02 26.63 -5.96
N ILE A 232 12.56 26.85 -7.17
CA ILE A 232 12.94 25.75 -8.06
C ILE A 232 13.97 24.90 -7.31
N GLN A 233 13.57 23.68 -6.95
CA GLN A 233 14.44 22.70 -6.33
C GLN A 233 14.64 21.57 -7.34
N SER A 234 15.88 21.13 -7.51
CA SER A 234 16.20 19.93 -8.28
C SER A 234 16.45 18.77 -7.32
N LEU A 235 15.84 17.63 -7.62
CA LEU A 235 16.20 16.35 -7.01
C LEU A 235 16.99 15.56 -8.06
N ASN A 236 18.30 15.37 -7.86
CA ASN A 236 19.13 14.63 -8.81
C ASN A 236 18.51 13.25 -9.09
N GLY A 237 18.34 12.89 -10.37
CA GLY A 237 17.71 11.65 -10.82
C GLY A 237 16.17 11.70 -10.94
N ILE A 238 15.52 12.74 -10.42
CA ILE A 238 14.05 12.88 -10.41
C ILE A 238 13.63 14.13 -11.19
N TYR A 239 12.73 13.95 -12.16
CA TYR A 239 12.15 15.07 -12.92
C TYR A 239 11.08 15.78 -12.08
N ILE A 240 11.17 17.09 -11.92
CA ILE A 240 10.16 17.89 -11.22
C ILE A 240 9.37 18.73 -12.22
N ILE A 241 8.05 18.64 -12.17
CA ILE A 241 7.11 19.38 -13.03
C ILE A 241 6.17 20.19 -12.13
N TYR A 242 6.10 21.51 -12.35
CA TYR A 242 5.24 22.42 -11.58
C TYR A 242 3.83 22.50 -12.15
N GLU A 243 3.12 21.37 -12.14
CA GLU A 243 1.74 21.25 -12.61
C GLU A 243 1.02 20.13 -11.85
N LYS A 244 -0.29 20.25 -11.66
CA LYS A 244 -1.11 19.15 -11.13
C LYS A 244 -1.27 18.07 -12.21
N ILE A 245 -1.12 16.80 -11.85
CA ILE A 245 -1.47 15.67 -12.74
C ILE A 245 -2.91 15.85 -13.23
N ASN A 246 -3.07 15.93 -14.55
CA ASN A 246 -4.32 16.11 -15.26
C ASN A 246 -4.37 15.18 -16.47
N GLU A 247 -5.49 15.18 -17.19
CA GLU A 247 -5.71 14.28 -18.33
C GLU A 247 -4.66 14.44 -19.44
N ARG A 248 -4.22 15.68 -19.72
CA ARG A 248 -3.19 15.96 -20.73
C ARG A 248 -1.87 15.29 -20.36
N ILE A 249 -1.45 15.43 -19.10
CA ILE A 249 -0.25 14.78 -18.56
C ILE A 249 -0.41 13.26 -18.63
N PHE A 250 -1.53 12.73 -18.11
CA PHE A 250 -1.83 11.30 -18.13
C PHE A 250 -1.68 10.73 -19.55
N LYS A 251 -2.38 11.33 -20.52
CA LYS A 251 -2.32 10.95 -21.95
C LYS A 251 -0.88 10.97 -22.47
N SER A 252 -0.14 12.05 -22.21
CA SER A 252 1.25 12.19 -22.67
C SER A 252 2.22 11.15 -22.10
N VAL A 253 1.92 10.59 -20.92
CA VAL A 253 2.72 9.56 -20.28
C VAL A 253 2.36 8.18 -20.85
N VAL A 254 1.07 7.89 -21.00
CA VAL A 254 0.60 6.55 -21.38
C VAL A 254 0.69 6.28 -22.89
N ASP A 255 0.48 7.29 -23.74
CA ASP A 255 0.53 7.16 -25.22
C ASP A 255 1.89 6.72 -25.76
N LYS A 256 2.94 6.81 -24.95
CA LYS A 256 4.30 6.38 -25.32
C LYS A 256 4.44 4.86 -25.38
N TYR A 257 3.46 4.11 -24.88
CA TYR A 257 3.57 2.68 -24.64
C TYR A 257 2.34 1.91 -25.13
N LEU A 258 2.55 0.66 -25.55
CA LEU A 258 1.48 -0.24 -26.00
C LEU A 258 0.61 -0.66 -24.80
N TYR A 259 -0.71 -0.52 -24.91
CA TYR A 259 -1.64 -0.76 -23.81
C TYR A 259 -1.69 -2.24 -23.38
N GLU A 260 -1.46 -3.18 -24.31
CA GLU A 260 -1.49 -4.63 -24.05
C GLU A 260 -0.36 -5.09 -23.12
N THR A 261 0.75 -4.34 -23.10
CA THR A 261 1.95 -4.69 -22.32
C THR A 261 2.25 -3.70 -21.19
N THR A 262 1.33 -2.77 -20.95
CA THR A 262 1.47 -1.71 -19.96
C THR A 262 0.43 -1.87 -18.86
N LEU A 263 0.88 -1.97 -17.61
CA LEU A 263 0.01 -1.92 -16.43
C LEU A 263 0.02 -0.52 -15.83
N ILE A 264 -1.17 0.00 -15.50
CA ILE A 264 -1.32 1.28 -14.80
C ILE A 264 -1.70 1.03 -13.34
N LEU A 265 -0.91 1.55 -12.41
CA LEU A 265 -1.19 1.50 -10.97
C LEU A 265 -1.60 2.87 -10.47
N ILE A 266 -2.70 2.96 -9.72
CA ILE A 266 -3.30 4.23 -9.29
C ILE A 266 -3.54 4.21 -7.78
N CYS A 267 -3.00 5.18 -7.05
CA CYS A 267 -3.28 5.34 -5.63
C CYS A 267 -3.32 6.81 -5.20
N GLY A 268 -4.42 7.21 -4.56
CA GLY A 268 -4.66 8.59 -4.16
C GLY A 268 -6.00 8.73 -3.45
N ASN A 269 -6.55 9.94 -3.44
CA ASN A 269 -7.92 10.16 -2.96
C ASN A 269 -8.95 9.72 -4.01
N ASP A 270 -10.22 9.60 -3.60
CA ASP A 270 -11.31 9.11 -4.47
C ASP A 270 -11.44 9.87 -5.78
N ASN A 271 -11.32 11.20 -5.75
CA ASN A 271 -11.44 12.02 -6.95
C ASN A 271 -10.29 11.73 -7.93
N PHE A 272 -9.06 11.67 -7.44
CA PHE A 272 -7.90 11.32 -8.25
C PHE A 272 -8.05 9.92 -8.86
N ASN A 273 -8.37 8.93 -8.02
CA ASN A 273 -8.55 7.54 -8.44
C ASN A 273 -9.63 7.41 -9.52
N LYS A 274 -10.80 8.03 -9.32
CA LYS A 274 -11.90 8.02 -10.30
C LYS A 274 -11.52 8.70 -11.61
N SER A 275 -10.83 9.83 -11.56
CA SER A 275 -10.36 10.52 -12.77
C SER A 275 -9.41 9.65 -13.58
N LEU A 276 -8.38 9.07 -12.95
CA LEU A 276 -7.39 8.26 -13.67
C LEU A 276 -7.97 6.94 -14.17
N GLU A 277 -8.89 6.32 -13.43
CA GLU A 277 -9.64 5.16 -13.91
C GLU A 277 -10.46 5.51 -15.17
N THR A 278 -11.15 6.66 -15.15
CA THR A 278 -11.92 7.14 -16.30
C THR A 278 -11.02 7.41 -17.51
N TRP A 279 -9.87 8.03 -17.30
CA TRP A 279 -8.90 8.30 -18.37
C TRP A 279 -8.27 7.01 -18.92
N SER A 280 -7.95 6.05 -18.05
CA SER A 280 -7.42 4.73 -18.47
C SER A 280 -8.39 4.05 -19.44
N LYS A 281 -9.69 4.02 -19.10
CA LYS A 281 -10.75 3.50 -19.99
C LYS A 281 -10.86 4.29 -21.28
N LYS A 282 -10.85 5.62 -21.21
CA LYS A 282 -10.95 6.52 -22.38
C LYS A 282 -9.81 6.31 -23.38
N TYR A 283 -8.61 6.01 -22.91
CA TYR A 283 -7.42 5.77 -23.74
C TYR A 283 -7.11 4.28 -23.94
N CYS A 284 -8.11 3.40 -23.81
CA CYS A 284 -8.02 1.96 -24.11
C CYS A 284 -7.01 1.16 -23.26
N HIS A 285 -6.54 1.71 -22.13
CA HIS A 285 -5.74 0.96 -21.16
C HIS A 285 -6.67 0.14 -20.26
N THR A 286 -6.81 -1.14 -20.57
CA THR A 286 -7.64 -2.09 -19.81
C THR A 286 -6.88 -2.72 -18.64
N ASN A 287 -5.55 -2.76 -18.70
CA ASN A 287 -4.68 -3.25 -17.64
C ASN A 287 -4.40 -2.15 -16.62
N TYR A 288 -5.29 -1.97 -15.65
CA TYR A 288 -5.07 -1.03 -14.55
C TYR A 288 -5.55 -1.58 -13.21
N HIS A 289 -4.94 -1.10 -12.13
CA HIS A 289 -5.32 -1.40 -10.76
C HIS A 289 -5.41 -0.11 -9.93
N VAL A 290 -6.49 0.03 -9.19
CA VAL A 290 -6.75 1.17 -8.30
C VAL A 290 -6.72 0.69 -6.86
N PHE A 291 -5.72 1.12 -6.10
CA PHE A 291 -5.63 0.85 -4.66
C PHE A 291 -6.67 1.70 -3.92
N LYS A 292 -7.53 1.05 -3.14
CA LYS A 292 -8.61 1.65 -2.36
C LYS A 292 -8.39 1.43 -0.87
#